data_AF-A0A1I2JTH4-F1
#
_entry.id   AF-A0A1I2JTH4-F1
#
_cell.length_a   1.000
_cell.length_b   1.000
_cell.length_c   1.000
_cell.angle_alpha   90.00
_cell.angle_beta   90.00
_cell.angle_gamma   90.00
#
_symmetry.space_group_name_H-M   'P 1'
#
loop_
_entity.id
_entity.type
_entity.pdbx_description
1 polymer ?
#
loop_
_entity_poly.entity_id
_entity_poly.type
_entity_poly.pdbx_seq_one_letter_code
_entity_poly.pdbx_strand_id
1 'polypeptide(L)'
;MLVIEIISPTSHFRDMHAKTEVYAAAGVENYWVVDPTFDDAVVMTVFQRNGTGKYQQALSTSKVFDTDVPYPITIDLPALTALRDKYLAARDEA
;
A
#
# COMPACT_ATOMS: atom_id res chain seq x y z
N MET A 1 -11.06 -3.88 10.83
CA MET A 1 -11.05 -4.34 9.43
C MET A 1 -9.92 -3.64 8.68
N LEU A 2 -9.24 -4.37 7.80
CA LEU A 2 -8.14 -3.89 6.97
C LEU A 2 -8.42 -4.25 5.51
N VAL A 3 -8.19 -3.30 4.60
CA VAL A 3 -8.14 -3.54 3.15
C VAL A 3 -6.74 -3.22 2.67
N ILE A 4 -6.17 -4.07 1.82
CA ILE A 4 -4.87 -3.85 1.19
C ILE A 4 -5.06 -3.92 -0.33
N GLU A 5 -4.56 -2.91 -1.02
CA GLU A 5 -4.54 -2.84 -2.49
C GLU A 5 -3.10 -2.81 -2.98
N ILE A 6 -2.81 -3.57 -4.04
CA ILE A 6 -1.51 -3.56 -4.71
C ILE A 6 -1.72 -2.87 -6.05
N ILE A 7 -0.99 -1.78 -6.26
CA ILE A 7 -1.11 -1.00 -7.49
C ILE A 7 -0.65 -1.83 -8.68
N SER A 8 -1.46 -1.76 -9.74
CA SER A 8 -1.12 -2.21 -11.08
C SER A 8 -0.87 -0.98 -11.97
N PRO A 9 -0.20 -1.13 -13.13
CA PRO A 9 0.15 0.00 -14.00
C PRO A 9 -1.02 0.93 -14.36
N THR A 10 -2.25 0.41 -14.40
CA THR A 10 -3.45 1.16 -14.78
C THR A 10 -4.31 1.61 -13.59
N SER A 11 -3.99 1.21 -12.36
CA SER A 11 -4.88 1.40 -11.21
C SER A 11 -4.43 2.48 -10.22
N HIS A 12 -3.26 3.08 -10.41
CA HIS A 12 -2.66 4.02 -9.44
C HIS A 12 -3.65 5.10 -8.96
N PHE A 13 -4.24 5.88 -9.88
CA PHE A 13 -5.19 6.93 -9.51
C PHE A 13 -6.41 6.38 -8.76
N ARG A 14 -6.93 5.23 -9.21
CA ARG A 14 -8.11 4.62 -8.61
C ARG A 14 -7.81 4.18 -7.17
N ASP A 15 -6.67 3.54 -6.95
CA ASP A 15 -6.35 2.93 -5.67
C ASP A 15 -5.87 3.98 -4.65
N MET A 16 -5.12 5.00 -5.10
CA MET A 16 -4.64 6.10 -4.24
C MET A 16 -5.69 7.19 -3.96
N HIS A 17 -6.71 7.32 -4.80
CA HIS A 17 -7.72 8.40 -4.66
C HIS A 17 -9.15 7.87 -4.66
N ALA A 18 -9.65 7.34 -5.78
CA ALA A 18 -11.08 7.03 -5.91
C ALA A 18 -11.58 6.01 -4.87
N LYS A 19 -10.81 4.95 -4.61
CA LYS A 19 -11.14 3.91 -3.63
C LYS A 19 -11.08 4.40 -2.19
N THR A 20 -10.31 5.46 -1.91
CA THR A 20 -10.27 6.03 -0.55
C THR A 20 -11.67 6.52 -0.16
N GLU A 21 -12.38 7.20 -1.05
CA GLU A 21 -13.75 7.67 -0.79
C GLU A 21 -14.73 6.51 -0.61
N VAL A 22 -14.65 5.50 -1.49
CA VAL A 22 -15.52 4.32 -1.46
C VAL A 22 -15.35 3.54 -0.16
N TYR A 23 -14.12 3.23 0.23
CA TYR A 23 -13.85 2.46 1.45
C TYR A 23 -14.11 3.27 2.73
N ALA A 24 -13.85 4.57 2.72
CA ALA A 24 -14.20 5.44 3.84
C ALA A 24 -15.72 5.52 4.06
N ALA A 25 -16.49 5.63 2.97
CA ALA A 25 -17.96 5.60 3.01
C ALA A 25 -18.50 4.25 3.49
N ALA A 26 -17.81 3.15 3.16
CA ALA A 26 -18.12 1.81 3.64
C ALA A 26 -17.69 1.56 5.10
N GLY A 27 -17.05 2.53 5.78
CA GLY A 27 -16.63 2.39 7.18
C GLY A 27 -15.39 1.51 7.38
N VAL A 28 -14.56 1.33 6.35
CA VAL A 28 -13.27 0.64 6.49
C VAL A 28 -12.32 1.55 7.28
N GLU A 29 -11.83 1.08 8.42
CA GLU A 29 -10.99 1.92 9.30
C GLU A 29 -9.53 2.02 8.81
N ASN A 30 -8.98 0.96 8.23
CA ASN A 30 -7.59 0.89 7.78
C ASN A 30 -7.53 0.49 6.32
N TYR A 31 -6.86 1.30 5.51
CA TYR A 31 -6.66 1.04 4.08
C TYR A 31 -5.19 1.24 3.71
N TRP A 32 -4.54 0.17 3.26
CA TRP A 32 -3.13 0.20 2.87
C TRP A 32 -3.02 0.03 1.37
N VAL A 33 -2.16 0.84 0.75
CA VAL A 33 -1.88 0.77 -0.68
C VAL A 33 -0.41 0.49 -0.86
N VAL A 34 -0.08 -0.59 -1.55
CA VAL A 34 1.29 -0.99 -1.87
C VAL A 34 1.54 -0.71 -3.34
N ASP A 35 2.48 0.18 -3.63
CA ASP A 35 2.92 0.52 -4.98
C ASP A 35 4.27 -0.16 -5.27
N PRO A 36 4.30 -1.20 -6.13
CA PRO A 36 5.55 -1.82 -6.54
C PRO A 36 6.27 -1.06 -7.67
N THR A 37 5.72 0.05 -8.16
CA THR A 37 6.18 0.75 -9.37
C THR A 37 6.80 2.12 -9.11
N PHE A 38 6.83 2.58 -7.85
CA PHE A 38 7.26 3.93 -7.49
C PHE A 38 8.78 4.02 -7.21
N ASP A 39 9.50 4.92 -7.89
CA ASP A 39 10.92 5.26 -7.67
C ASP A 39 11.81 4.07 -7.27
N ASP A 40 11.83 3.03 -8.12
CA ASP A 40 12.66 1.82 -7.97
C ASP A 40 12.45 1.03 -6.67
N ALA A 41 11.40 1.29 -5.90
CA ALA A 41 11.13 0.64 -4.62
C ALA A 41 9.66 0.23 -4.46
N VAL A 42 9.40 -0.75 -3.60
CA VAL A 42 8.05 -1.04 -3.16
C VAL A 42 7.72 -0.06 -2.06
N VAL A 43 6.73 0.81 -2.30
CA VAL A 43 6.27 1.83 -1.36
C VAL A 43 4.93 1.41 -0.80
N MET A 44 4.74 1.53 0.51
CA MET A 44 3.43 1.36 1.13
C MET A 44 2.95 2.69 1.69
N THR A 45 1.70 3.03 1.37
CA THR A 45 0.96 4.16 1.92
C THR A 45 -0.17 3.66 2.81
N VAL A 46 -0.25 4.20 4.03
CA VAL A 46 -1.27 3.85 5.03
C VAL A 46 -2.28 4.99 5.11
N PHE A 47 -3.54 4.67 4.84
CA PHE A 47 -4.68 5.53 5.07
C PHE A 47 -5.45 5.10 6.32
N GLN A 48 -5.72 6.06 7.20
CA GLN A 48 -6.51 5.87 8.41
C GLN A 48 -7.75 6.75 8.38
N ARG A 49 -8.91 6.16 8.68
CA ARG A 49 -10.17 6.88 8.69
C ARG A 49 -10.21 7.77 9.94
N ASN A 50 -10.48 9.05 9.76
CA ASN A 50 -10.52 10.02 10.86
C ASN A 50 -11.95 10.18 11.42
N GLY A 51 -12.10 10.99 12.46
CA GLY A 51 -13.40 11.27 13.08
C GLY A 51 -14.45 11.94 12.18
N THR A 52 -14.06 12.48 11.02
CA THR A 52 -14.99 13.01 10.00
C THR A 52 -15.44 11.94 9.00
N GLY A 53 -14.97 10.70 9.16
CA GLY A 53 -15.30 9.57 8.31
C GLY A 53 -14.58 9.55 6.97
N LYS A 54 -13.55 10.38 6.77
CA LYS A 54 -12.69 10.41 5.59
C LYS A 54 -11.32 9.83 5.91
N TYR A 55 -10.61 9.34 4.90
CA TYR A 55 -9.22 8.95 5.08
C TYR A 55 -8.28 10.14 5.17
N GLN A 56 -7.23 9.95 5.96
CA GLN A 56 -6.01 10.73 5.91
C GLN A 56 -4.84 9.78 5.66
N GLN A 57 -3.89 10.20 4.82
CA GLN A 57 -2.62 9.50 4.68
C GLN A 57 -1.81 9.68 5.96
N ALA A 58 -1.66 8.61 6.72
CA ALA A 58 -0.94 8.59 7.99
C ALA A 58 0.57 8.36 7.78
N LEU A 59 0.94 7.56 6.78
CA LEU A 59 2.32 7.20 6.49
C LEU A 59 2.49 6.88 5.00
N SER A 60 3.67 7.14 4.45
CA SER A 60 4.16 6.51 3.23
C SER A 60 5.64 6.15 3.42
N THR A 61 6.03 4.92 3.12
CA THR A 61 7.39 4.42 3.39
C THR A 61 7.79 3.29 2.45
N SER A 62 9.09 3.23 2.13
CA SER A 62 9.76 2.09 1.50
C SER A 62 10.68 1.32 2.48
N LYS A 63 10.66 1.69 3.76
CA LYS A 63 11.40 1.03 4.85
C LYS A 63 10.53 -0.03 5.52
N VAL A 64 11.15 -0.88 6.34
CA VAL A 64 10.44 -1.81 7.23
C VAL A 64 9.33 -1.06 7.98
N PHE A 65 8.11 -1.57 7.86
CA PHE A 65 6.93 -1.06 8.53
C PHE A 65 6.52 -2.04 9.62
N ASP A 66 6.46 -1.55 10.86
CA ASP A 66 6.07 -2.33 12.02
C ASP A 66 4.88 -1.65 12.70
N THR A 67 3.83 -2.41 12.99
CA THR A 67 2.60 -1.87 13.57
C THR A 67 1.88 -2.91 14.42
N ASP A 68 1.22 -2.45 15.48
CA ASP A 68 0.24 -3.24 16.24
C ASP A 68 -1.21 -2.98 15.76
N VAL A 69 -1.40 -2.02 14.86
CA VAL A 69 -2.71 -1.56 14.39
C VAL A 69 -2.84 -1.77 12.87
N PRO A 70 -3.94 -2.38 12.39
CA PRO A 70 -5.02 -3.01 13.16
C PRO A 70 -4.64 -4.38 13.75
N TYR A 71 -3.49 -4.92 13.38
CA TYR A 71 -2.95 -6.19 13.86
C TYR A 71 -1.43 -6.05 14.05
N PRO A 72 -0.83 -6.83 14.97
CA PRO A 72 0.62 -6.94 15.09
C PRO A 72 1.21 -7.57 13.83
N ILE A 73 1.87 -6.77 13.00
CA ILE A 73 2.52 -7.21 11.77
C ILE A 73 3.72 -6.33 11.42
N THR A 74 4.77 -6.97 10.92
CA THR A 74 5.92 -6.32 10.31
C THR A 74 5.94 -6.63 8.80
N ILE A 75 6.12 -5.60 7.98
CA ILE A 75 6.28 -5.72 6.53
C ILE A 75 7.66 -5.19 6.15
N ASP A 76 8.50 -6.04 5.55
CA ASP A 76 9.84 -5.66 5.07
C ASP A 76 9.77 -5.21 3.61
N LEU A 77 9.57 -3.91 3.40
CA LEU A 77 9.47 -3.28 2.08
C LEU A 77 10.80 -3.37 1.28
N PRO A 78 11.99 -3.23 1.89
CA PRO A 78 13.25 -3.53 1.20
C PRO A 78 13.35 -4.97 0.69
N ALA A 79 12.91 -5.95 1.47
CA ALA A 79 12.91 -7.35 1.02
C ALA A 79 11.92 -7.57 -0.14
N LEU A 80 10.74 -6.93 -0.09
CA LEU A 80 9.76 -6.98 -1.19
C LEU A 80 10.29 -6.30 -2.47
N THR A 81 11.05 -5.21 -2.32
CA THR A 81 11.76 -4.54 -3.42
C THR A 81 12.74 -5.51 -4.10
N ALA A 82 13.63 -6.12 -3.33
CA ALA A 82 14.59 -7.08 -3.87
C ALA A 82 13.90 -8.29 -4.53
N LEU A 83 12.78 -8.76 -3.97
CA LEU A 83 11.99 -9.86 -4.54
C LEU A 83 11.37 -9.47 -5.89
N ARG A 84 10.74 -8.29 -5.97
CA ARG A 84 10.18 -7.76 -7.22
C ARG A 84 11.26 -7.65 -8.29
N ASP A 85 12.42 -7.08 -7.97
CA ASP A 85 13.50 -6.86 -8.94
C ASP A 85 14.02 -8.17 -9.50
N LYS A 86 14.16 -9.19 -8.63
CA LYS A 86 14.49 -10.56 -9.05
C LYS A 86 13.47 -11.12 -10.06
N TYR A 87 12.17 -10.91 -9.82
CA TYR A 87 11.13 -11.41 -10.74
C TYR A 87 11.09 -10.63 -12.05
N LEU A 88 11.34 -9.32 -12.03
CA LEU A 88 11.41 -8.51 -13.25
C LEU A 88 12.60 -8.95 -14.12
N ALA A 89 13.79 -9.13 -13.52
CA ALA A 89 14.96 -9.62 -14.22
C ALA A 89 14.73 -11.01 -14.86
N ALA A 90 14.12 -11.94 -14.11
CA ALA A 90 13.82 -13.28 -14.63
C ALA A 90 12.79 -13.28 -15.76
N ARG A 91 11.88 -12.29 -15.82
CA ARG A 91 10.91 -12.14 -16.91
C ARG A 91 11.55 -11.61 -18.18
N ASP A 92 12.52 -10.70 -18.05
CA ASP A 92 13.17 -10.07 -19.20
C ASP A 92 14.20 -11.03 -19.86
N GLU A 93 14.60 -12.09 -19.16
CA GLU A 93 15.47 -13.17 -19.67
C GLU A 93 14.71 -14.31 -20.40
N ALA A 94 13.37 -14.31 -20.36
CA ALA A 94 12.50 -15.37 -20.92
C ALA A 94 11.89 -14.99 -22.28
#